data_AF-A0A418QAV4-F1
#
_entry.id   AF-A0A418QAV4-F1
#
_cell.length_a   1.000
_cell.length_b   1.000
_cell.length_c   1.000
_cell.angle_alpha   90.00
_cell.angle_beta   90.00
_cell.angle_gamma   90.00
#
_symmetry.space_group_name_H-M   'P 1'
#
loop_
_entity.id
_entity.type
_entity.pdbx_description
1 polymer ?
#
loop_
_entity_poly.entity_id
_entity_poly.type
_entity_poly.pdbx_seq_one_letter_code
_entity_poly.pdbx_strand_id
1 'polypeptide(L)'
;MTDPTPEPSPIRDLSGPPLARLARQALRTWAAGEPQSGLLARLPDPERLAVMAWWMDGQVKNGSFVQWHVNGLSTHAPELAAYDAGKGPHADQVAELLRAVHAQLQAPAGPDVAALHALSRQYFDVSDLAVDELSAALAR
;
A
#
# COMPACT_ATOMS: atom_id res chain seq x y z
N MET A 1 18.05 -43.13 17.78
CA MET A 1 17.86 -42.58 16.43
C MET A 1 16.84 -41.47 16.56
N THR A 2 17.31 -40.25 16.75
CA THR A 2 16.47 -39.06 16.90
C THR A 2 16.22 -38.46 15.52
N ASP A 3 14.95 -38.34 15.17
CA ASP A 3 14.44 -37.59 14.03
C ASP A 3 15.02 -36.17 14.02
N PRO A 4 15.57 -35.66 12.90
CA PRO A 4 15.85 -34.24 12.78
C PRO A 4 14.53 -33.49 12.61
N THR A 5 14.09 -32.82 13.66
CA THR A 5 13.05 -31.78 13.60
C THR A 5 13.38 -30.83 12.45
N PRO A 6 12.48 -30.57 11.49
CA PRO A 6 12.75 -29.58 10.46
C PRO A 6 12.88 -28.22 11.16
N GLU A 7 14.09 -27.66 11.13
CA GLU A 7 14.31 -26.28 11.51
C GLU A 7 13.35 -25.40 10.69
N PRO A 8 12.65 -24.42 11.30
CA PRO A 8 11.89 -23.46 10.54
C PRO A 8 12.88 -22.73 9.63
N SER A 9 12.76 -22.98 8.32
CA SER A 9 13.62 -22.34 7.33
C SER A 9 13.56 -20.82 7.55
N PRO A 10 14.68 -20.14 7.79
CA PRO A 10 14.68 -18.70 7.72
C PRO A 10 14.32 -18.40 6.27
N ILE A 11 13.16 -17.78 6.03
CA ILE A 11 12.81 -17.24 4.72
C ILE A 11 13.79 -16.10 4.43
N ARG A 12 15.00 -16.52 4.03
CA ARG A 12 16.02 -15.79 3.30
C ARG A 12 15.56 -15.80 1.86
N ASP A 13 14.56 -14.97 1.58
CA ASP A 13 14.51 -14.39 0.26
C ASP A 13 14.02 -12.94 0.35
N LEU A 14 15.01 -12.07 0.47
CA LEU A 14 14.90 -10.64 0.20
C LEU A 14 15.09 -10.39 -1.32
N SER A 15 14.90 -11.39 -2.18
CA SER A 15 14.74 -11.17 -3.61
C SER A 15 13.31 -10.69 -3.86
N GLY A 16 13.20 -9.44 -4.28
CA GLY A 16 11.93 -8.77 -4.53
C GLY A 16 12.19 -7.29 -4.80
N PRO A 17 11.28 -6.60 -5.50
CA PRO A 17 11.40 -5.16 -5.74
C PRO A 17 11.62 -4.42 -4.40
N PRO A 18 12.47 -3.37 -4.35
CA PRO A 18 12.73 -2.56 -3.15
C PRO A 18 11.49 -2.29 -2.28
N LEU A 19 10.36 -1.94 -2.89
CA LEU A 19 9.09 -1.69 -2.22
C LEU A 19 8.59 -2.90 -1.43
N ALA A 20 8.61 -4.10 -2.04
CA ALA A 20 8.17 -5.33 -1.41
C ALA A 20 9.10 -5.76 -0.25
N ARG A 21 10.41 -5.49 -0.35
CA ARG A 21 11.34 -5.78 0.76
C ARG A 21 11.06 -4.89 1.97
N LEU A 22 10.92 -3.59 1.72
CA LEU A 22 10.64 -2.59 2.74
C LEU A 22 9.30 -2.88 3.44
N ALA A 23 8.26 -3.20 2.66
CA ALA A 23 6.96 -3.59 3.20
C ALA A 23 6.97 -4.91 3.98
N ARG A 24 7.73 -5.93 3.52
CA ARG A 24 7.91 -7.18 4.29
C ARG A 24 8.68 -6.96 5.59
N GLN A 25 9.67 -6.08 5.59
CA GLN A 25 10.40 -5.71 6.81
C GLN A 25 9.46 -5.02 7.80
N ALA A 26 8.65 -4.08 7.33
CA ALA A 26 7.61 -3.43 8.12
C ALA A 26 6.60 -4.44 8.70
N LEU A 27 6.11 -5.38 7.89
CA LEU A 27 5.20 -6.45 8.34
C LEU A 27 5.79 -7.35 9.42
N ARG A 28 7.09 -7.69 9.34
CA ARG A 28 7.76 -8.50 10.37
C ARG A 28 7.80 -7.78 11.71
N THR A 29 8.03 -6.47 11.70
CA THR A 29 8.04 -5.65 12.92
C THR A 29 6.64 -5.54 13.52
N TRP A 30 5.61 -5.39 12.68
CA TRP A 30 4.21 -5.40 13.12
C TRP A 30 3.80 -6.75 13.73
N ALA A 31 4.18 -7.88 13.10
CA ALA A 31 3.91 -9.22 13.60
C ALA A 31 4.60 -9.52 14.95
N ALA A 32 5.61 -8.74 15.34
CA ALA A 32 6.24 -8.80 16.65
C ALA A 32 5.44 -8.05 17.75
N GLY A 33 4.25 -7.53 17.45
CA GLY A 33 3.33 -6.92 18.41
C GLY A 33 3.41 -5.40 18.52
N GLU A 34 4.18 -4.73 17.66
CA GLU A 34 4.23 -3.26 17.62
C GLU A 34 2.98 -2.72 16.88
N PRO A 35 2.26 -1.70 17.39
CA PRO A 35 1.14 -1.12 16.68
C PRO A 35 1.58 -0.45 15.37
N GLN A 36 0.74 -0.53 14.34
CA GLN A 36 0.98 0.01 12.99
C GLN A 36 1.41 1.49 13.01
N SER A 37 0.80 2.29 13.88
CA SER A 37 1.12 3.70 14.08
C SER A 37 2.53 3.93 14.63
N GLY A 38 3.01 3.07 15.54
CA GLY A 38 4.37 3.13 16.09
C GLY A 38 5.43 2.83 15.04
N LEU A 39 5.16 1.84 14.18
CA LEU A 39 6.04 1.50 13.07
C LEU A 39 6.14 2.63 12.04
N LEU A 40 4.99 3.15 11.59
CA LEU A 40 4.96 4.25 10.61
C LEU A 40 5.67 5.50 11.14
N ALA A 41 5.54 5.80 12.43
CA ALA A 41 6.18 6.97 13.05
C ALA A 41 7.72 6.91 13.08
N ARG A 42 8.32 5.72 12.91
CA ARG A 42 9.78 5.52 12.96
C ARG A 42 10.43 5.48 11.57
N LEU A 43 9.62 5.34 10.52
CA LEU A 43 10.12 5.29 9.16
C LEU A 43 10.32 6.72 8.61
N PRO A 44 11.41 6.99 7.88
CA PRO A 44 11.53 8.20 7.07
C PRO A 44 10.36 8.32 6.10
N ASP A 45 9.93 9.54 5.76
CA ASP A 45 8.76 9.77 4.92
C ASP A 45 8.72 8.95 3.61
N PRO A 46 9.81 8.83 2.82
CA PRO A 46 9.77 8.02 1.59
C PRO A 46 9.49 6.54 1.84
N GLU A 47 10.04 5.99 2.93
CA GLU A 47 9.86 4.60 3.33
C GLU A 47 8.48 4.38 3.95
N ARG A 48 8.04 5.31 4.81
CA ARG A 48 6.70 5.32 5.41
C ARG A 48 5.63 5.27 4.32
N LEU A 49 5.73 6.16 3.33
CA LEU A 49 4.78 6.25 2.22
C LEU A 49 4.83 5.04 1.31
N ALA A 50 6.01 4.47 1.06
CA ALA A 50 6.18 3.21 0.35
C ALA A 50 5.44 2.05 1.05
N VAL A 51 5.63 1.89 2.36
CA VAL A 51 4.91 0.87 3.14
C VAL A 51 3.40 1.10 3.07
N MET A 52 2.95 2.35 3.18
CA MET A 52 1.54 2.70 3.13
C MET A 52 0.91 2.43 1.75
N ALA A 53 1.61 2.75 0.66
CA ALA A 53 1.18 2.45 -0.70
C ALA A 53 1.03 0.94 -0.90
N TRP A 54 1.98 0.14 -0.40
CA TRP A 54 1.91 -1.32 -0.46
C TRP A 54 0.75 -1.90 0.38
N TRP A 55 0.51 -1.38 1.59
CA TRP A 55 -0.63 -1.80 2.40
C TRP A 55 -1.96 -1.43 1.78
N MET A 56 -2.06 -0.21 1.24
CA MET A 56 -3.23 0.22 0.50
C MET A 56 -3.50 -0.73 -0.67
N ASP A 57 -2.49 -1.06 -1.48
CA ASP A 57 -2.61 -1.98 -2.61
C ASP A 57 -3.24 -3.31 -2.18
N GLY A 58 -2.71 -3.93 -1.12
CA GLY A 58 -3.25 -5.17 -0.57
C GLY A 58 -4.70 -5.04 -0.07
N GLN A 59 -5.06 -3.94 0.57
CA GLN A 59 -6.43 -3.75 1.05
C GLN A 59 -7.42 -3.48 -0.08
N VAL A 60 -7.04 -2.66 -1.06
CA VAL A 60 -7.90 -2.33 -2.19
C VAL A 60 -8.10 -3.58 -3.05
N LYS A 61 -7.06 -4.40 -3.27
CA LYS A 61 -7.18 -5.69 -3.99
C LYS A 61 -8.06 -6.71 -3.27
N ASN A 62 -7.99 -6.76 -1.94
CA ASN A 62 -8.78 -7.73 -1.17
C ASN A 62 -10.21 -7.27 -0.86
N GLY A 63 -10.48 -5.96 -0.83
CA GLY A 63 -11.75 -5.44 -0.33
C GLY A 63 -12.24 -4.14 -0.95
N SER A 64 -11.60 -3.62 -1.99
CA SER A 64 -11.87 -2.33 -2.64
C SER A 64 -11.56 -1.10 -1.76
N PHE A 65 -11.73 0.10 -2.34
CA PHE A 65 -11.60 1.37 -1.63
C PHE A 65 -12.65 1.54 -0.52
N VAL A 66 -13.77 0.80 -0.59
CA VAL A 66 -14.77 0.78 0.48
C VAL A 66 -14.19 0.15 1.75
N GLN A 67 -13.56 -1.04 1.64
CA GLN A 67 -12.94 -1.69 2.79
C GLN A 67 -11.76 -0.87 3.33
N TRP A 68 -10.97 -0.29 2.43
CA TRP A 68 -9.87 0.59 2.81
C TRP A 68 -10.33 1.80 3.63
N HIS A 69 -11.47 2.39 3.25
CA HIS A 69 -12.11 3.47 4.01
C HIS A 69 -12.64 3.01 5.37
N VAL A 70 -13.36 1.89 5.42
CA VAL A 70 -13.89 1.31 6.67
C VAL A 70 -12.78 1.01 7.67
N ASN A 71 -11.60 0.60 7.18
CA ASN A 71 -10.41 0.37 8.02
C ASN A 71 -9.73 1.66 8.49
N GLY A 72 -10.24 2.84 8.12
CA GLY A 72 -9.75 4.14 8.57
C GLY A 72 -8.46 4.62 7.89
N LEU A 73 -7.98 3.89 6.88
CA LEU A 73 -6.70 4.20 6.21
C LEU A 73 -6.84 5.18 5.04
N SER A 74 -8.07 5.44 4.58
CA SER A 74 -8.33 6.37 3.49
C SER A 74 -8.03 7.84 3.82
N THR A 75 -7.80 8.17 5.09
CA THR A 75 -7.33 9.49 5.54
C THR A 75 -6.00 9.86 4.90
N HIS A 76 -5.22 8.87 4.48
CA HIS A 76 -3.93 9.03 3.82
C HIS A 76 -4.02 9.17 2.30
N ALA A 77 -5.22 9.16 1.71
CA ALA A 77 -5.39 9.28 0.25
C ALA A 77 -4.67 10.50 -0.36
N PRO A 78 -4.76 11.73 0.20
CA PRO A 78 -4.05 12.89 -0.36
C PRO A 78 -2.53 12.74 -0.30
N GLU A 79 -2.03 12.13 0.78
CA GLU A 79 -0.61 11.94 1.02
C GLU A 79 -0.02 10.91 0.06
N LEU A 80 -0.73 9.80 -0.14
CA LEU A 80 -0.38 8.76 -1.13
C LEU A 80 -0.49 9.30 -2.56
N ALA A 81 -1.51 10.11 -2.87
CA ALA A 81 -1.60 10.75 -4.19
C ALA A 81 -0.42 11.68 -4.48
N ALA A 82 0.05 12.43 -3.48
CA ALA A 82 1.25 13.25 -3.61
C ALA A 82 2.52 12.40 -3.74
N TYR A 83 2.56 11.26 -3.07
CA TYR A 83 3.65 10.31 -3.19
C TYR A 83 3.70 9.67 -4.57
N ASP A 84 2.61 9.19 -5.15
CA ASP A 84 2.65 8.48 -6.42
C ASP A 84 2.99 9.40 -7.62
N ALA A 85 2.65 10.69 -7.50
CA ALA A 85 2.88 11.68 -8.54
C ALA A 85 4.37 11.82 -8.94
N GLY A 86 4.61 11.87 -10.24
CA GLY A 86 5.90 12.05 -10.89
C GLY A 86 6.81 10.81 -10.90
N LYS A 87 6.35 9.65 -10.42
CA LYS A 87 7.16 8.42 -10.38
C LYS A 87 7.04 7.57 -11.65
N GLY A 88 6.04 7.83 -12.48
CA GLY A 88 5.81 7.17 -13.76
C GLY A 88 4.35 7.31 -14.20
N PRO A 89 4.02 6.98 -15.44
CA PRO A 89 2.66 7.16 -15.99
C PRO A 89 1.59 6.34 -15.27
N HIS A 90 1.91 5.16 -14.71
CA HIS A 90 0.93 4.35 -13.97
C HIS A 90 0.80 4.85 -12.53
N ALA A 91 1.90 5.24 -11.89
CA ALA A 91 1.88 5.90 -10.60
C ALA A 91 1.11 7.24 -10.66
N ASP A 92 1.27 8.02 -11.73
CA ASP A 92 0.48 9.24 -11.97
C ASP A 92 -1.01 8.93 -12.09
N GLN A 93 -1.38 7.85 -12.77
CA GLN A 93 -2.78 7.41 -12.84
C GLN A 93 -3.32 7.00 -11.46
N VAL A 94 -2.52 6.28 -10.65
CA VAL A 94 -2.88 5.97 -9.27
C VAL A 94 -3.06 7.25 -8.46
N ALA A 95 -2.18 8.25 -8.63
CA ALA A 95 -2.31 9.55 -7.95
C ALA A 95 -3.65 10.23 -8.28
N GLU A 96 -4.07 10.25 -9.55
CA GLU A 96 -5.38 10.79 -9.94
C GLU A 96 -6.54 9.99 -9.35
N LEU A 97 -6.46 8.65 -9.37
CA LEU A 97 -7.47 7.78 -8.76
C LEU A 97 -7.61 8.05 -7.26
N LEU A 98 -6.50 8.23 -6.54
CA LEU A 98 -6.52 8.54 -5.11
C LEU A 98 -7.11 9.92 -4.81
N ARG A 99 -6.89 10.92 -5.67
CA ARG A 99 -7.59 12.21 -5.55
C ARG A 99 -9.08 12.07 -5.79
N ALA A 100 -9.49 11.28 -6.77
CA ALA A 100 -10.91 10.99 -7.03
C ALA A 100 -11.57 10.24 -5.86
N VAL A 101 -10.87 9.26 -5.28
CA VAL A 101 -11.31 8.55 -4.07
C VAL A 101 -11.46 9.55 -2.91
N HIS A 102 -10.46 10.39 -2.67
CA HIS A 102 -10.53 11.40 -1.61
C HIS A 102 -11.73 12.34 -1.81
N ALA A 103 -11.94 12.84 -3.02
CA ALA A 103 -13.08 13.70 -3.35
C ALA A 103 -14.42 13.00 -3.08
N GLN A 104 -14.55 11.72 -3.44
CA GLN A 104 -15.77 10.96 -3.16
C GLN A 104 -16.00 10.72 -1.67
N LEU A 105 -14.94 10.49 -0.90
CA LEU A 105 -15.04 10.31 0.54
C LEU A 105 -15.41 11.60 1.28
N GLN A 106 -15.13 12.77 0.69
CA GLN A 106 -15.49 14.08 1.24
C GLN A 106 -16.83 14.61 0.72
N ALA A 107 -17.57 13.84 -0.07
CA ALA A 107 -18.84 14.29 -0.64
C ALA A 107 -19.86 14.67 0.46
N PRO A 108 -20.57 15.81 0.37
CA PRO A 108 -21.49 16.27 1.42
C PRO A 108 -22.64 15.31 1.72
N ALA A 109 -23.04 14.50 0.73
CA ALA A 109 -24.08 13.48 0.87
C ALA A 109 -23.57 12.17 1.51
N GLY A 110 -22.28 12.11 1.87
CA GLY A 110 -21.57 10.91 2.24
C GLY A 110 -20.94 10.19 1.04
N PRO A 111 -20.08 9.18 1.30
CA PRO A 111 -19.36 8.47 0.26
C PRO A 111 -20.29 7.66 -0.65
N ASP A 112 -20.17 7.86 -1.96
CA ASP A 112 -20.83 7.02 -2.96
C ASP A 112 -20.08 5.68 -3.11
N VAL A 113 -20.67 4.63 -2.53
CA VAL A 113 -20.14 3.26 -2.55
C VAL A 113 -20.00 2.72 -3.98
N ALA A 114 -20.94 3.04 -4.89
CA ALA A 114 -20.88 2.56 -6.27
C ALA A 114 -19.72 3.22 -7.02
N ALA A 115 -19.52 4.52 -6.80
CA ALA A 115 -18.36 5.24 -7.34
C ALA A 115 -17.03 4.70 -6.81
N LEU A 116 -16.94 4.42 -5.50
CA LEU A 116 -15.73 3.83 -4.89
C LEU A 116 -15.39 2.47 -5.48
N HIS A 117 -16.40 1.61 -5.71
CA HIS A 117 -16.18 0.33 -6.40
C HIS A 117 -15.73 0.52 -7.86
N ALA A 118 -16.26 1.52 -8.56
CA ALA A 118 -15.81 1.82 -9.93
C ALA A 118 -14.34 2.28 -9.96
N LEU A 119 -13.94 3.12 -9.01
CA LEU A 119 -12.55 3.54 -8.86
C LEU A 119 -11.63 2.36 -8.51
N SER A 120 -12.08 1.41 -7.69
CA SER A 120 -11.28 0.20 -7.38
C SER A 120 -11.02 -0.66 -8.60
N ARG A 121 -11.98 -0.78 -9.52
CA ARG A 121 -11.76 -1.51 -10.78
C ARG A 121 -10.68 -0.83 -11.63
N GLN A 122 -10.77 0.49 -11.78
CA GLN A 122 -9.74 1.26 -12.51
C GLN A 122 -8.36 1.13 -11.83
N TYR A 123 -8.33 1.12 -10.50
CA TYR A 123 -7.09 0.91 -9.75
C TYR A 123 -6.46 -0.46 -10.04
N PHE A 124 -7.26 -1.53 -10.14
CA PHE A 124 -6.73 -2.87 -10.44
C PHE A 124 -6.02 -2.94 -11.79
N ASP A 125 -6.53 -2.21 -12.79
CA ASP A 125 -5.96 -2.21 -14.14
C ASP A 125 -4.55 -1.60 -14.18
N VAL A 126 -4.19 -0.75 -13.21
CA VAL A 126 -2.92 0.02 -13.23
C VAL A 126 -1.98 -0.28 -12.06
N SER A 127 -2.50 -0.85 -10.97
CA SER A 127 -1.80 -0.94 -9.69
C SER A 127 -0.50 -1.76 -9.71
N ASP A 128 -0.46 -2.87 -10.45
CA ASP A 128 0.75 -3.72 -10.51
C ASP A 128 1.91 -2.98 -11.20
N LEU A 129 1.60 -2.27 -12.30
CA LEU A 129 2.58 -1.45 -13.02
C LEU A 129 3.01 -0.23 -12.20
N ALA A 130 2.08 0.39 -11.47
CA ALA A 130 2.40 1.48 -10.56
C ALA A 130 3.33 1.01 -9.43
N VAL A 131 3.10 -0.16 -8.85
CA VAL A 131 3.99 -0.77 -7.82
C VAL A 131 5.41 -0.97 -8.36
N ASP A 132 5.56 -1.40 -9.61
CA ASP A 132 6.87 -1.53 -10.25
C ASP A 132 7.57 -0.17 -10.42
N GLU A 133 6.84 0.85 -10.88
CA GLU A 133 7.35 2.22 -11.02
C GLU A 133 7.78 2.83 -9.68
N LEU A 134 6.95 2.68 -8.64
CA LEU A 134 7.27 3.09 -7.27
C LEU A 134 8.53 2.38 -6.77
N SER A 135 8.62 1.08 -7.03
CA SER A 135 9.78 0.31 -6.61
C SER A 135 11.05 0.70 -7.35
N ALA A 136 10.96 1.11 -8.62
CA ALA A 136 12.09 1.63 -9.38
C ALA A 136 12.52 3.02 -8.88
N ALA A 137 11.57 3.88 -8.50
CA ALA A 137 11.85 5.19 -7.94
C ALA A 137 12.60 5.10 -6.59
N LEU A 138 12.28 4.11 -5.76
CA LEU A 138 12.99 3.84 -4.50
C LEU A 138 14.43 3.30 -4.68
N ALA A 139 14.77 2.80 -5.87
CA ALA A 139 16.10 2.26 -6.15
C ALA A 139 17.10 3.32 -6.65
N ARG A 140 16.62 4.54 -6.93
CA ARG A 140 17.41 5.68 -7.42
C ARG A 140 17.89 6.54 -6.27
#